data_AF-A0A9W4G2B9-F1
#
_entry.id   AF-A0A9W4G2B9-F1
#
_cell.length_a   1.000
_cell.length_b   1.000
_cell.length_c   1.000
_cell.angle_alpha   90.00
_cell.angle_beta   90.00
_cell.angle_gamma   90.00
#
_symmetry.space_group_name_H-M   'P 1'
#
loop_
_entity.id
_entity.type
_entity.pdbx_description
1 polymer ?
#
loop_
_entity_poly.entity_id
_entity_poly.type
_entity_poly.pdbx_seq_one_letter_code
_entity_poly.pdbx_strand_id
1 'polypeptide(L)'
;MELSSRTSTHSLIHLLIFHSLADGFYEWQHQGKTKQPYYFQLENHQPFGFAGLWERWNNPNGEENVSCTILTQAANETVRLVHERMPIILSPTVYSQWLDPTLKDSETILSLVQHNPNLRVYPVSSKVNRATYNQPDCILPLDEAVEIL
;
A
#
# COMPACT_ATOMS: atom_id res chain seq x y z
N MET A 1 2.17 -16.04 4.14
CA MET A 1 3.39 -15.32 4.54
C MET A 1 3.34 -15.20 6.04
N GLU A 2 4.19 -15.93 6.76
CA GLU A 2 4.24 -15.97 8.22
C GLU A 2 4.50 -14.57 8.80
N LEU A 3 3.58 -14.08 9.62
CA LEU A 3 3.75 -12.89 10.46
C LEU A 3 4.55 -13.19 11.75
N SER A 4 5.19 -14.37 11.87
CA SER A 4 5.68 -14.92 13.14
C SER A 4 7.18 -14.83 13.40
N SER A 5 8.03 -14.36 12.48
CA SER A 5 9.48 -14.64 12.58
C SER A 5 10.44 -13.45 12.66
N ARG A 6 10.01 -12.28 13.19
CA ARG A 6 10.97 -11.25 13.64
C ARG A 6 10.63 -10.74 15.04
N THR A 7 11.37 -11.24 16.01
CA THR A 7 11.32 -10.87 17.41
C THR A 7 11.90 -9.47 17.65
N SER A 8 11.06 -8.56 18.13
CA SER A 8 11.45 -7.59 19.16
C SER A 8 10.28 -7.39 20.11
N THR A 9 10.52 -7.83 21.35
CA THR A 9 9.82 -7.51 22.60
C THR A 9 8.32 -7.80 22.72
N HIS A 10 8.03 -8.77 23.59
CA HIS A 10 6.75 -9.00 24.24
C HIS A 10 6.17 -7.72 24.86
N SER A 11 5.14 -7.17 24.23
CA SER A 11 3.87 -6.84 24.86
C SER A 11 2.97 -6.26 23.80
N LEU A 12 1.83 -6.92 23.61
CA LEU A 12 0.66 -6.36 22.96
C LEU A 12 0.89 -6.09 21.46
N ILE A 13 0.34 -7.00 20.67
CA ILE A 13 -0.52 -6.61 19.55
C ILE A 13 -1.60 -5.63 20.12
N HIS A 14 -1.20 -4.41 20.46
CA HIS A 14 -2.00 -3.24 20.18
C HIS A 14 -1.64 -2.95 18.72
N LEU A 15 -2.11 -3.82 17.83
CA LEU A 15 -2.17 -3.55 16.40
C LEU A 15 -3.15 -2.39 16.30
N LEU A 16 -2.64 -1.18 16.48
CA LEU A 16 -3.39 -0.02 16.10
C LEU A 16 -3.24 0.05 14.60
N ILE A 17 -4.37 -0.20 14.01
CA ILE A 17 -4.55 -0.33 12.60
C ILE A 17 -4.74 1.09 12.06
N PHE A 18 -4.15 1.42 10.91
CA PHE A 18 -4.41 2.69 10.24
C PHE A 18 -4.80 2.48 8.79
N HIS A 19 -5.49 3.46 8.22
CA HIS A 19 -5.60 3.60 6.77
C HIS A 19 -4.78 4.82 6.34
N SER A 20 -3.77 4.60 5.50
CA SER A 20 -3.22 5.72 4.72
C SER A 20 -4.20 5.97 3.59
N LEU A 21 -4.82 7.15 3.57
CA LEU A 21 -5.56 7.55 2.38
C LEU A 21 -4.56 7.90 1.29
N ALA A 22 -4.78 7.34 0.11
CA ALA A 22 -4.02 7.64 -1.08
C ALA A 22 -4.96 7.69 -2.29
N ASP A 23 -4.62 8.53 -3.25
CA ASP A 23 -5.27 8.55 -4.57
C ASP A 23 -4.80 7.37 -5.43
N GLY A 24 -3.63 6.81 -5.11
CA GLY A 24 -3.00 5.72 -5.84
C GLY A 24 -1.62 5.36 -5.28
N PHE A 25 -0.93 4.43 -5.96
CA PHE A 25 0.44 4.02 -5.63
C PHE A 25 1.28 3.83 -6.90
N TYR A 26 2.59 3.93 -6.75
CA TYR A 26 3.55 3.67 -7.82
C TYR A 26 4.13 2.28 -7.71
N GLU A 27 4.35 1.62 -8.85
CA GLU A 27 5.20 0.43 -8.93
C GLU A 27 6.10 0.49 -10.17
N TRP A 28 7.24 -0.19 -10.13
CA TRP A 28 8.26 -0.10 -11.16
C TRP A 28 8.42 -1.41 -11.92
N GLN A 29 8.08 -1.39 -13.21
CA GLN A 29 8.34 -2.51 -14.10
C GLN A 29 9.82 -2.50 -14.53
N HIS A 30 10.49 -3.64 -14.39
CA HIS A 30 11.84 -3.81 -14.91
C HIS A 30 11.82 -3.95 -16.44
N GLN A 31 12.58 -3.10 -17.14
CA GLN A 31 12.76 -3.14 -18.59
C GLN A 31 14.25 -3.21 -18.92
N GLY A 32 14.84 -4.39 -18.68
CA GLY A 32 16.28 -4.59 -18.80
C GLY A 32 17.05 -3.80 -17.72
N LYS A 33 17.79 -2.76 -18.14
CA LYS A 33 18.61 -1.92 -17.23
C LYS A 33 17.86 -0.74 -16.64
N THR A 34 16.69 -0.40 -17.18
CA THR A 34 15.87 0.72 -16.72
C THR A 34 14.62 0.21 -16.01
N LYS A 35 13.98 1.11 -15.27
CA LYS A 35 12.68 0.85 -14.65
C LYS A 35 11.67 1.87 -15.17
N GLN A 36 10.52 1.38 -15.63
CA GLN A 36 9.37 2.21 -16.01
C GLN A 36 8.42 2.28 -14.81
N PRO A 37 8.20 3.47 -14.20
CA PRO A 37 7.17 3.63 -13.19
C PRO A 37 5.78 3.58 -13.80
N TYR A 38 4.87 2.92 -13.10
CA TYR A 38 3.45 2.88 -13.36
C TYR A 38 2.70 3.45 -12.17
N TYR A 39 1.58 4.11 -12.42
CA TYR A 39 0.68 4.57 -11.38
C TYR A 39 -0.60 3.72 -11.39
N PHE A 40 -0.99 3.28 -10.21
CA PHE A 40 -2.19 2.49 -9.95
C PHE A 40 -3.16 3.32 -9.12
N GLN A 41 -4.42 3.37 -9.54
CA GLN A 41 -5.49 4.05 -8.82
C GLN A 41 -6.81 3.29 -9.01
N LEU A 42 -7.81 3.57 -8.17
CA LEU A 42 -9.15 3.05 -8.41
C LEU A 42 -9.74 3.64 -9.70
N GLU A 43 -10.50 2.83 -10.44
CA GLU A 43 -11.18 3.26 -11.67
C GLU A 43 -12.15 4.44 -11.42
N ASN A 44 -12.75 4.50 -10.23
CA ASN A 44 -13.67 5.57 -9.84
C ASN A 44 -12.97 6.85 -9.34
N HIS A 45 -11.63 6.90 -9.40
CA HIS A 45 -10.79 8.02 -8.94
C HIS A 45 -11.00 8.42 -7.47
N GLN A 46 -11.61 7.56 -6.65
CA GLN A 46 -11.78 7.83 -5.22
C GLN A 46 -10.50 7.45 -4.47
N PRO A 47 -10.15 8.20 -3.40
CA PRO A 47 -9.10 7.79 -2.51
C PRO A 47 -9.50 6.51 -1.76
N PHE A 48 -8.49 5.74 -1.38
CA PHE A 48 -8.68 4.47 -0.66
C PHE A 48 -7.64 4.29 0.44
N GLY A 49 -7.96 3.38 1.35
CA GLY A 49 -7.15 3.07 2.52
C GLY A 49 -6.27 1.86 2.27
N PHE A 50 -4.99 1.98 2.61
CA PHE A 50 -4.13 0.79 2.75
C PHE A 50 -4.28 0.16 4.13
N ALA A 51 -4.31 -1.17 4.18
CA ALA A 51 -4.11 -1.88 5.43
C ALA A 51 -2.69 -1.63 5.92
N GLY A 52 -2.55 -1.09 7.13
CA GLY A 52 -1.26 -0.83 7.72
C GLY A 52 -1.24 -1.08 9.22
N LEU A 53 -0.03 -1.27 9.73
CA LEU A 53 0.26 -1.36 11.15
C LEU A 53 1.04 -0.12 11.57
N TRP A 54 0.84 0.35 12.79
CA TRP A 54 1.74 1.36 13.37
C TRP A 54 2.14 0.99 14.79
N GLU A 55 3.27 1.54 15.20
CA GLU A 55 3.83 1.37 16.54
C GLU A 55 4.40 2.69 17.04
N ARG A 56 4.43 2.83 18.36
CA ARG A 56 5.14 3.90 19.06
C ARG A 56 6.18 3.27 19.95
N TRP A 57 7.40 3.77 19.86
CA TRP A 57 8.55 3.26 20.59
C TRP A 57 9.49 4.40 20.95
N ASN A 58 10.30 4.23 21.98
CA ASN A 58 11.32 5.20 22.35
C ASN A 58 12.67 4.77 21.77
N ASN A 59 13.38 5.69 21.11
CA ASN A 59 14.72 5.40 20.63
C ASN A 59 15.72 5.31 21.81
N PRO A 60 16.96 4.85 21.58
CA PRO A 60 17.97 4.75 22.64
C PRO A 60 18.29 6.07 23.36
N ASN A 61 17.93 7.21 22.77
CA ASN A 61 18.10 8.54 23.36
C ASN A 61 16.89 8.98 24.21
N GLY A 62 15.84 8.16 24.30
CA GLY A 62 14.61 8.44 25.04
C GLY A 62 13.59 9.28 24.27
N GLU A 63 13.78 9.49 22.96
CA GLU A 63 12.83 10.25 22.13
C GLU A 63 11.71 9.34 21.63
N GLU A 64 10.46 9.80 21.76
CA GLU A 64 9.29 9.09 21.22
C GLU A 64 9.33 9.11 19.69
N ASN A 65 9.22 7.92 19.10
CA ASN A 65 9.13 7.71 17.66
C ASN A 65 7.82 7.00 17.33
N VAL A 66 7.21 7.40 16.22
CA VAL A 66 6.02 6.76 15.66
C VAL A 66 6.36 6.29 14.26
N SER A 67 6.22 4.98 14.03
CA SER A 67 6.45 4.35 12.74
C SER A 67 5.19 3.63 12.27
N CYS A 68 5.01 3.54 10.96
CA CYS A 68 3.96 2.75 10.35
C CYS A 68 4.49 1.95 9.17
N THR A 69 3.76 0.91 8.79
CA THR A 69 4.07 0.06 7.65
C THR A 69 2.78 -0.31 6.92
N ILE A 70 2.85 -0.40 5.60
CA ILE A 70 1.74 -0.87 4.76
C ILE A 70 1.88 -2.39 4.60
N LEU A 71 0.79 -3.11 4.86
CA LEU A 71 0.69 -4.54 4.61
C LEU A 71 0.50 -4.80 3.12
N THR A 72 1.02 -5.95 2.71
CA THR A 72 1.20 -6.27 1.30
C THR A 72 0.87 -7.75 1.08
N GLN A 73 0.32 -8.05 -0.09
CA GLN A 73 -0.08 -9.38 -0.54
C GLN A 73 0.49 -9.69 -1.92
N ALA A 74 0.25 -10.91 -2.42
CA ALA A 74 0.53 -11.26 -3.81
C ALA A 74 -0.29 -10.36 -4.75
N ALA A 75 0.32 -9.92 -5.85
CA ALA A 75 -0.36 -9.09 -6.84
C ALA A 75 -1.54 -9.83 -7.48
N ASN A 76 -2.65 -9.11 -7.67
CA ASN A 76 -3.75 -9.53 -8.55
C ASN A 76 -3.31 -9.49 -10.03
N GLU A 77 -4.21 -9.84 -10.94
CA GLU A 77 -3.91 -9.91 -12.38
C GLU A 77 -3.37 -8.57 -12.92
N THR A 78 -4.00 -7.45 -12.55
CA THR A 78 -3.60 -6.10 -12.98
C THR A 78 -2.21 -5.69 -12.48
N VAL A 79 -1.93 -5.81 -11.18
CA VAL A 79 -0.65 -5.36 -10.60
C VAL A 79 0.50 -6.27 -11.04
N ARG A 80 0.22 -7.56 -11.29
CA ARG A 80 1.21 -8.56 -11.69
C ARG A 80 1.86 -8.26 -13.05
N LEU A 81 1.23 -7.43 -13.88
CA LEU A 81 1.80 -6.92 -15.12
C LEU A 81 3.05 -6.06 -14.87
N VAL A 82 3.17 -5.48 -13.67
CA VAL A 82 4.26 -4.56 -13.27
C VAL A 82 5.12 -5.15 -12.15
N HIS A 83 4.51 -5.76 -11.12
CA HIS A 83 5.21 -6.24 -9.93
C HIS A 83 4.50 -7.42 -9.24
N GLU A 84 5.25 -8.31 -8.56
CA GLU A 84 4.69 -9.55 -7.98
C GLU A 84 3.90 -9.35 -6.68
N ARG A 85 4.06 -8.18 -6.04
CA ARG A 85 3.38 -7.82 -4.80
C ARG A 85 2.58 -6.54 -4.99
N MET A 86 1.51 -6.43 -4.22
CA MET A 86 0.70 -5.21 -4.13
C MET A 86 0.41 -4.86 -2.66
N PRO A 87 0.10 -3.58 -2.35
CA PRO A 87 -0.45 -3.23 -1.05
C PRO A 87 -1.85 -3.83 -0.88
N ILE A 88 -2.22 -4.13 0.37
CA ILE A 88 -3.60 -4.51 0.69
C ILE A 88 -4.44 -3.24 0.71
N ILE A 89 -5.39 -3.15 -0.22
CA ILE A 89 -6.37 -2.07 -0.30
C ILE A 89 -7.61 -2.48 0.48
N LEU A 90 -8.16 -1.55 1.24
CA LEU A 90 -9.35 -1.76 2.05
C LEU A 90 -10.56 -1.05 1.42
N SER A 91 -11.69 -1.74 1.44
CA SER A 91 -12.98 -1.11 1.15
C SER A 91 -13.34 -0.11 2.26
N PRO A 92 -13.92 1.05 1.94
CA PRO A 92 -14.47 1.97 2.96
C PRO A 92 -15.44 1.29 3.93
N THR A 93 -16.13 0.23 3.49
CA THR A 93 -17.09 -0.51 4.32
C THR A 93 -16.44 -1.27 5.48
N VAL A 94 -15.15 -1.57 5.40
CA VAL A 94 -14.43 -2.34 6.44
C VAL A 94 -13.57 -1.46 7.33
N TYR A 95 -13.48 -0.14 7.10
CA TYR A 95 -12.60 0.74 7.86
C TYR A 95 -12.87 0.71 9.36
N SER A 96 -14.14 0.76 9.78
CA SER A 96 -14.47 0.75 11.21
C SER A 96 -14.08 -0.55 11.90
N GLN A 97 -14.24 -1.69 11.21
CA GLN A 97 -13.83 -3.00 11.72
C GLN A 97 -12.30 -3.13 11.74
N TRP A 98 -11.64 -2.66 10.69
CA TRP A 98 -10.19 -2.61 10.58
C TRP A 98 -9.61 -1.76 11.72
N LEU A 99 -10.16 -0.59 12.02
CA LEU A 99 -9.67 0.29 13.09
C LEU A 99 -10.08 -0.13 14.52
N ASP A 100 -10.83 -1.22 14.69
CA ASP A 100 -11.30 -1.67 16.00
C ASP A 100 -10.14 -2.33 16.80
N PRO A 101 -9.68 -1.72 17.91
CA PRO A 101 -8.58 -2.28 18.70
C PRO A 101 -8.97 -3.58 19.44
N THR A 102 -10.25 -3.92 19.48
CA THR A 102 -10.74 -5.18 20.06
C THR A 102 -10.69 -6.35 19.07
N LEU A 103 -10.50 -6.08 17.78
CA LEU A 103 -10.36 -7.10 16.75
C LEU A 103 -8.99 -7.80 16.87
N LYS A 104 -9.01 -9.03 17.40
CA LYS A 104 -7.80 -9.85 17.60
C LYS A 104 -7.81 -11.16 16.83
N ASP A 105 -8.96 -11.52 16.27
CA ASP A 105 -9.13 -12.78 15.55
C ASP A 105 -8.52 -12.68 14.14
N SER A 106 -7.52 -13.53 13.87
CA SER A 106 -6.78 -13.49 12.61
C SER A 106 -7.63 -13.85 11.40
N GLU A 107 -8.59 -14.76 11.53
CA GLU A 107 -9.45 -15.16 10.41
C GLU A 107 -10.36 -14.00 10.00
N THR A 108 -10.95 -13.34 10.98
CA THR A 108 -11.78 -12.15 10.76
C THR A 108 -10.95 -11.04 10.12
N ILE A 109 -9.74 -10.74 10.63
CA ILE A 109 -8.84 -9.74 10.05
C ILE A 109 -8.52 -10.05 8.58
N LEU A 110 -8.22 -11.31 8.26
CA LEU A 110 -7.95 -11.74 6.89
C LEU A 110 -9.18 -11.61 5.99
N SER A 111 -10.39 -11.82 6.52
CA SER A 111 -11.65 -11.66 5.76
C SER A 111 -11.96 -10.21 5.37
N LEU A 112 -11.37 -9.22 6.06
CA LEU A 112 -11.53 -7.79 5.72
C LEU A 112 -10.74 -7.37 4.48
N VAL A 113 -9.78 -8.18 4.04
CA VAL A 113 -8.87 -7.86 2.95
C VAL A 113 -9.58 -7.96 1.60
N GLN A 114 -9.59 -6.88 0.82
CA GLN A 114 -10.07 -6.93 -0.55
C GLN A 114 -8.98 -7.51 -1.47
N HIS A 115 -9.22 -8.69 -2.02
CA HIS A 115 -8.25 -9.36 -2.88
C HIS A 115 -8.19 -8.81 -4.31
N ASN A 116 -9.29 -8.25 -4.82
CA ASN A 116 -9.40 -7.80 -6.21
C ASN A 116 -10.06 -6.41 -6.30
N PRO A 117 -9.34 -5.33 -5.94
CA PRO A 117 -9.78 -3.98 -6.26
C PRO A 117 -9.73 -3.73 -7.77
N ASN A 118 -10.73 -3.02 -8.30
CA ASN A 118 -10.75 -2.58 -9.71
C ASN A 118 -9.78 -1.41 -9.85
N LEU A 119 -8.60 -1.70 -10.40
CA LEU A 119 -7.50 -0.76 -10.54
C LEU A 119 -7.29 -0.41 -12.02
N ARG A 120 -7.11 0.88 -12.28
CA ARG A 120 -6.54 1.38 -13.53
C ARG A 120 -5.03 1.50 -13.36
N VAL A 121 -4.28 1.15 -14.42
CA VAL A 121 -2.82 1.22 -14.46
C VAL A 121 -2.34 1.89 -15.75
N TYR A 122 -1.37 2.78 -15.64
CA TYR A 122 -0.73 3.43 -16.80
C TYR A 122 0.70 3.89 -16.47
N PRO A 123 1.59 3.98 -17.48
CA PRO A 123 2.97 4.41 -17.27
C PRO A 123 3.04 5.91 -16.97
N VAL A 124 3.92 6.33 -16.07
CA VAL A 124 4.15 7.73 -15.70
C VAL A 124 5.62 8.14 -15.88
N SER A 125 5.90 9.43 -15.78
CA SER A 125 7.24 9.96 -15.97
C SER A 125 8.24 9.44 -14.93
N SER A 126 9.46 9.13 -15.36
CA SER A 126 10.57 8.74 -14.47
C SER A 126 11.01 9.84 -13.50
N LYS A 127 10.46 11.06 -13.61
CA LYS A 127 10.65 12.14 -12.62
C LYS A 127 10.26 11.71 -11.20
N VAL A 128 9.29 10.80 -11.05
CA VAL A 128 8.86 10.26 -9.74
C VAL A 128 9.97 9.49 -9.00
N ASN A 129 11.03 9.07 -9.71
CA ASN A 129 12.19 8.41 -9.09
C ASN A 129 12.96 9.36 -8.16
N ARG A 130 12.81 10.69 -8.35
CA ARG A 130 13.38 11.69 -7.47
C ARG A 130 12.33 12.04 -6.41
N ALA A 131 12.49 11.48 -5.21
CA ALA A 131 11.54 11.67 -4.10
C ALA A 131 11.27 13.15 -3.72
N THR A 132 12.17 14.07 -4.05
CA THR A 132 11.97 15.51 -3.83
C THR A 132 11.14 16.20 -4.94
N TYR A 133 10.81 15.49 -6.01
CA TYR A 133 9.96 16.01 -7.09
C TYR A 133 8.49 15.70 -6.79
N ASN A 134 7.74 16.74 -6.45
CA ASN A 134 6.33 16.65 -6.10
C ASN A 134 5.55 17.68 -6.91
N GLN A 135 5.09 17.28 -8.10
CA GLN A 135 4.35 18.12 -9.03
C GLN A 135 3.15 17.34 -9.58
N PRO A 136 2.08 18.01 -10.04
CA PRO A 136 0.90 17.33 -10.58
C PRO A 136 1.19 16.40 -11.76
N ASP A 137 2.27 16.63 -12.52
CA ASP A 137 2.68 15.78 -13.64
C ASP A 137 3.24 14.41 -13.21
N CYS A 138 3.44 14.17 -11.92
CA CYS A 138 3.87 12.87 -11.38
C CYS A 138 2.86 11.74 -11.59
N ILE A 139 1.58 12.05 -11.78
CA ILE A 139 0.50 11.07 -11.94
C ILE A 139 -0.14 11.13 -13.34
N LEU A 140 0.39 11.95 -14.24
CA LEU A 140 -0.12 12.03 -15.61
C LEU A 140 0.45 10.87 -16.45
N PRO A 141 -0.36 10.23 -17.29
CA PRO A 141 0.12 9.22 -18.23
C PRO A 141 1.23 9.76 -19.14
N LEU A 142 2.22 8.93 -19.47
CA LEU A 142 3.30 9.29 -20.41
C LEU A 142 2.81 9.50 -21.86
N ASP A 143 1.74 8.80 -22.24
CA ASP A 143 1.07 8.92 -23.53
C ASP A 143 -0.45 8.89 -23.32
N GLU A 144 -1.23 9.55 -24.18
CA GLU A 144 -2.71 9.61 -24.07
C GLU A 144 -3.43 8.26 -24.27
N ALA A 145 -2.74 7.12 -24.47
CA ALA A 145 -3.39 5.94 -25.07
C ALA A 145 -2.96 4.52 -24.61
N VAL A 146 -2.31 4.31 -23.45
CA VAL A 146 -2.00 2.91 -23.02
C VAL A 146 -2.50 2.62 -21.63
N GLU A 147 -3.78 2.27 -21.55
CA GLU A 147 -4.26 1.38 -20.49
C GLU A 147 -3.75 -0.03 -20.81
N ILE A 148 -3.07 -0.65 -19.85
CA ILE A 148 -2.75 -2.07 -19.98
C ILE A 148 -4.02 -2.84 -19.60
N LEU A 149 -4.72 -3.35 -20.62
CA LEU A 149 -5.87 -4.25 -20.50
C LEU A 149 -5.45 -5.61 -19.95
#